data_AF-A0A1F9UP11-F1
#
_entry.id   AF-A0A1F9UP11-F1
#
_cell.length_a   1.000
_cell.length_b   1.000
_cell.length_c   1.000
_cell.angle_alpha   90.00
_cell.angle_beta   90.00
_cell.angle_gamma   90.00
#
_symmetry.space_group_name_H-M   'P 1'
#
loop_
_entity.id
_entity.type
_entity.pdbx_description
1 polymer ?
#
loop_
_entity_poly.entity_id
_entity_poly.type
_entity_poly.pdbx_seq_one_letter_code
_entity_poly.pdbx_strand_id
1 'polypeptide(L)'
;MREAWLILANVALPLCAGVTFFALARYVMHIAPMRQLVTGEMTYKGAMWGFAFFGAYLMSRPLQILLGPHPIPLVINEVREFCMMALFGPAVFVAMMSLCFGSDRIPRKLVLGIFSLGMLLGLVFVVLNAHAMGKAEVIFRIGSYPAYDGLWFKNPDAHGKALMAILFVIRLIDPVGLLMLAGVIVFRHARHYPAAKRSVYDNMPKKLYLLSAAVFAFPVSMLITGVLVFLGHPNQWWIYYLGALLAGFLEAASLRLSVKKDVQVSEHPL
;
A
#
# COMPACT_ATOMS: atom_id res chain seq x y z
N MET A 1 1.67 -8.63 -28.96
CA MET A 1 2.42 -8.82 -27.68
C MET A 1 2.48 -7.55 -26.83
N ARG A 2 2.79 -6.37 -27.39
CA ARG A 2 2.86 -5.10 -26.63
C ARG A 2 1.54 -4.70 -25.95
N GLU A 3 0.41 -4.81 -26.64
CA GLU A 3 -0.91 -4.47 -26.05
C GLU A 3 -1.32 -5.43 -24.94
N ALA A 4 -1.09 -6.74 -25.11
CA ALA A 4 -1.35 -7.74 -24.08
C ALA A 4 -0.56 -7.45 -22.79
N TRP A 5 0.70 -7.03 -22.93
CA TRP A 5 1.50 -6.59 -21.78
C TRP A 5 0.92 -5.34 -21.11
N LEU A 6 0.47 -4.34 -21.89
CA LEU A 6 -0.12 -3.11 -21.33
C LEU A 6 -1.43 -3.39 -20.59
N ILE A 7 -2.26 -4.28 -21.12
CA ILE A 7 -3.50 -4.75 -20.46
C ILE A 7 -3.15 -5.49 -19.17
N LEU A 8 -2.18 -6.40 -19.21
CA LEU A 8 -1.73 -7.12 -18.02
C LEU A 8 -1.25 -6.14 -16.94
N ALA A 9 -0.36 -5.21 -17.33
CA ALA A 9 0.28 -4.24 -16.44
C ALA A 9 -0.69 -3.23 -15.82
N ASN A 10 -1.71 -2.78 -16.56
CA ASN A 10 -2.60 -1.70 -16.14
C ASN A 10 -4.00 -2.15 -15.71
N VAL A 11 -4.40 -3.38 -16.06
CA VAL A 11 -5.74 -3.90 -15.74
C VAL A 11 -5.64 -5.15 -14.87
N ALA A 12 -5.05 -6.24 -15.39
CA ALA A 12 -5.09 -7.52 -14.70
C ALA A 12 -4.28 -7.51 -13.39
N LEU A 13 -3.04 -7.02 -13.42
CA LEU A 13 -2.16 -7.01 -12.26
C LEU A 13 -2.70 -6.14 -11.10
N PRO A 14 -3.22 -4.91 -11.33
CA PRO A 14 -3.91 -4.14 -10.30
C PRO A 14 -5.16 -4.84 -9.74
N LEU A 15 -5.96 -5.49 -10.59
CA LEU A 15 -7.14 -6.24 -10.15
C LEU A 15 -6.74 -7.43 -9.27
N CYS A 16 -5.77 -8.24 -9.70
CA CYS A 16 -5.26 -9.35 -8.91
C CYS A 16 -4.70 -8.87 -7.56
N ALA A 17 -3.95 -7.75 -7.56
CA ALA A 17 -3.43 -7.16 -6.34
C ALA A 17 -4.56 -6.75 -5.39
N GLY A 18 -5.57 -6.02 -5.87
CA GLY A 18 -6.64 -5.57 -4.98
C GLY A 18 -7.58 -6.69 -4.54
N VAL A 19 -7.88 -7.68 -5.38
CA VAL A 19 -8.61 -8.90 -4.97
C VAL A 19 -7.86 -9.64 -3.86
N THR A 20 -6.53 -9.74 -3.96
CA THR A 20 -5.70 -10.34 -2.90
C THR A 20 -5.90 -9.62 -1.56
N PHE A 21 -5.92 -8.29 -1.55
CA PHE A 21 -6.16 -7.53 -0.33
C PHE A 21 -7.60 -7.58 0.18
N PHE A 22 -8.60 -7.66 -0.69
CA PHE A 22 -9.97 -7.95 -0.25
C PHE A 22 -10.11 -9.34 0.36
N ALA A 23 -9.43 -10.34 -0.22
CA ALA A 23 -9.36 -11.68 0.37
C ALA A 23 -8.68 -11.66 1.74
N LEU A 24 -7.61 -10.88 1.92
CA LEU A 24 -6.99 -10.66 3.23
C LEU A 24 -7.94 -9.98 4.22
N ALA A 25 -8.67 -8.94 3.81
CA ALA A 25 -9.66 -8.27 4.65
C ALA A 25 -10.71 -9.26 5.17
N ARG A 26 -11.22 -10.12 4.28
CA ARG A 26 -12.15 -11.21 4.64
C ARG A 26 -11.50 -12.25 5.56
N TYR A 27 -10.27 -12.65 5.26
CA TYR A 27 -9.53 -13.65 6.05
C TYR A 27 -9.29 -13.17 7.48
N VAL A 28 -8.90 -11.91 7.66
CA VAL A 28 -8.71 -11.26 8.96
C VAL A 28 -9.99 -11.29 9.79
N MET A 29 -11.13 -10.97 9.18
CA MET A 29 -12.44 -11.05 9.86
C MET A 29 -12.81 -12.47 10.26
N HIS A 30 -12.45 -13.46 9.45
CA HIS A 30 -12.67 -14.86 9.77
C HIS A 30 -11.80 -15.34 10.95
N ILE A 31 -10.52 -14.93 11.00
CA ILE A 31 -9.61 -15.35 12.08
C ILE A 31 -9.72 -14.51 13.37
N ALA A 32 -10.34 -13.34 13.32
CA ALA A 32 -10.42 -12.42 14.46
C ALA A 32 -11.09 -13.06 15.68
N PRO A 33 -12.29 -13.69 15.60
CA PRO A 33 -12.93 -14.32 16.76
C PRO A 33 -12.07 -15.42 17.40
N MET A 34 -11.30 -16.15 16.59
CA MET A 34 -10.43 -17.23 17.04
C MET A 34 -9.14 -16.74 17.72
N ARG A 35 -8.81 -15.44 17.60
CA ARG A 35 -7.51 -14.89 18.01
C ARG A 35 -7.58 -13.58 18.78
N GLN A 36 -8.78 -13.15 19.17
CA GLN A 36 -9.04 -11.95 19.97
C GLN A 36 -8.30 -11.96 21.32
N LEU A 37 -8.02 -13.13 21.88
CA LEU A 37 -7.27 -13.28 23.14
C LEU A 37 -5.79 -12.89 23.02
N VAL A 38 -5.22 -12.87 21.81
CA VAL A 38 -3.81 -12.50 21.59
C VAL A 38 -3.68 -11.03 21.19
N THR A 39 -4.61 -10.54 20.38
CA THR A 39 -4.62 -9.16 19.88
C THR A 39 -6.05 -8.65 19.91
N GLY A 40 -6.27 -7.50 20.54
CA GLY A 40 -7.61 -6.95 20.77
C GLY A 40 -8.40 -6.73 19.48
N GLU A 41 -9.74 -6.76 19.59
CA GLU A 41 -10.69 -6.66 18.48
C GLU A 41 -10.44 -5.45 17.55
N MET A 42 -10.08 -4.31 18.12
CA MET A 42 -9.76 -3.09 17.37
C MET A 42 -8.60 -3.28 16.38
N THR A 43 -7.64 -4.15 16.69
CA THR A 43 -6.50 -4.42 15.81
C THR A 43 -6.96 -5.16 14.55
N TYR A 44 -7.83 -6.16 14.70
CA TYR A 44 -8.36 -6.93 13.58
C TYR A 44 -9.32 -6.09 12.72
N LYS A 45 -10.18 -5.27 13.33
CA LYS A 45 -11.03 -4.32 12.60
C LYS A 45 -10.19 -3.30 11.82
N GLY A 46 -9.15 -2.75 12.45
CA GLY A 46 -8.21 -1.83 11.79
C GLY A 46 -7.49 -2.49 10.61
N ALA A 47 -6.97 -3.71 10.78
CA ALA A 47 -6.32 -4.46 9.71
C ALA A 47 -7.27 -4.77 8.55
N MET A 48 -8.52 -5.17 8.84
CA MET A 48 -9.54 -5.37 7.81
C MET A 48 -9.77 -4.09 7.01
N TRP A 49 -9.99 -2.95 7.66
CA TRP A 49 -10.20 -1.67 6.96
C TRP A 49 -8.97 -1.26 6.15
N GLY A 50 -7.76 -1.45 6.69
CA GLY A 50 -6.52 -1.20 5.97
C GLY A 50 -6.40 -2.04 4.70
N PHE A 51 -6.67 -3.34 4.78
CA PHE A 51 -6.66 -4.23 3.62
C PHE A 51 -7.77 -3.91 2.61
N ALA A 52 -8.99 -3.63 3.08
CA ALA A 52 -10.09 -3.26 2.19
C ALA A 52 -9.79 -1.94 1.44
N PHE A 53 -9.28 -0.94 2.16
CA PHE A 53 -8.87 0.34 1.57
C PHE A 53 -7.76 0.13 0.53
N PHE A 54 -6.70 -0.61 0.88
CA PHE A 54 -5.60 -0.85 -0.05
C PHE A 54 -6.02 -1.66 -1.27
N GLY A 55 -6.93 -2.62 -1.08
CA GLY A 55 -7.59 -3.36 -2.16
C GLY A 55 -8.33 -2.43 -3.13
N ALA A 56 -9.12 -1.50 -2.62
CA ALA A 56 -9.81 -0.49 -3.41
C ALA A 56 -8.85 0.48 -4.13
N TYR A 57 -7.77 0.91 -3.46
CA TYR A 57 -6.73 1.74 -4.07
C TYR A 57 -6.08 1.04 -5.28
N LEU A 58 -5.80 -0.27 -5.19
CA LEU A 58 -5.18 -1.02 -6.29
C LEU A 58 -6.19 -1.26 -7.42
N MET A 59 -7.42 -1.67 -7.12
CA MET A 59 -8.46 -1.96 -8.11
C MET A 59 -9.02 -0.73 -8.83
N SER A 60 -8.79 0.47 -8.33
CA SER A 60 -9.23 1.70 -8.98
C SER A 60 -8.35 2.14 -10.15
N ARG A 61 -7.21 1.50 -10.41
CA ARG A 61 -6.41 1.79 -11.61
C ARG A 61 -7.12 1.46 -12.93
N PRO A 62 -7.75 0.28 -13.11
CA PRO A 62 -8.61 0.04 -14.26
C PRO A 62 -9.68 1.13 -14.42
N LEU A 63 -10.31 1.58 -13.33
CA LEU A 63 -11.29 2.66 -13.38
C LEU A 63 -10.66 3.97 -13.87
N GLN A 64 -9.45 4.29 -13.40
CA GLN A 64 -8.71 5.47 -13.82
C GLN A 64 -8.52 5.53 -15.33
N ILE A 65 -8.18 4.41 -15.97
CA ILE A 65 -7.81 4.39 -17.39
C ILE A 65 -8.97 4.04 -18.33
N LEU A 66 -10.02 3.37 -17.83
CA LEU A 66 -11.14 2.89 -18.64
C LEU A 66 -12.42 3.71 -18.50
N LEU A 67 -12.52 4.68 -17.58
CA LEU A 67 -13.76 5.47 -17.44
C LEU A 67 -13.89 6.63 -18.43
N GLY A 68 -12.87 6.91 -19.23
CA GLY A 68 -12.93 7.88 -20.31
C GLY A 68 -11.73 8.82 -20.38
N PRO A 69 -11.80 9.86 -21.23
CA PRO A 69 -10.72 10.80 -21.41
C PRO A 69 -10.58 11.77 -20.23
N HIS A 70 -9.61 12.70 -20.35
CA HIS A 70 -9.46 13.82 -19.43
C HIS A 70 -10.80 14.54 -19.20
N PRO A 71 -11.18 14.89 -17.95
CA PRO A 71 -10.36 14.90 -16.73
C PRO A 71 -10.45 13.64 -15.85
N ILE A 72 -11.14 12.59 -16.29
CA ILE A 72 -11.44 11.43 -15.42
C ILE A 72 -10.21 10.71 -14.88
N PRO A 73 -9.16 10.41 -15.70
CA PRO A 73 -7.93 9.81 -15.19
C PRO A 73 -7.24 10.67 -14.12
N LEU A 74 -7.34 12.00 -14.24
CA LEU A 74 -6.80 12.92 -13.24
C LEU A 74 -7.55 12.78 -11.93
N VAL A 75 -8.88 12.96 -11.95
CA VAL A 75 -9.72 12.94 -10.75
C VAL A 75 -9.52 11.66 -9.96
N ILE A 76 -9.50 10.51 -10.64
CA ILE A 76 -9.33 9.21 -9.98
C ILE A 76 -7.91 9.09 -9.41
N ASN A 77 -6.88 9.53 -10.14
CA ASN A 77 -5.52 9.56 -9.62
C ASN A 77 -5.42 10.44 -8.37
N GLU A 78 -6.03 11.63 -8.39
CA GLU A 78 -6.00 12.55 -7.25
C GLU A 78 -6.66 11.95 -6.02
N VAL A 79 -7.86 11.39 -6.15
CA VAL A 79 -8.55 10.75 -5.03
C VAL A 79 -7.71 9.59 -4.48
N ARG A 80 -7.12 8.77 -5.36
CA ARG A 80 -6.28 7.63 -4.97
C ARG A 80 -5.06 8.07 -4.18
N GLU A 81 -4.30 9.01 -4.72
CA GLU A 81 -3.04 9.47 -4.12
C GLU A 81 -3.31 10.31 -2.86
N PHE A 82 -4.34 11.15 -2.86
CA PHE A 82 -4.79 11.88 -1.67
C PHE A 82 -5.14 10.92 -0.54
N CYS A 83 -5.98 9.91 -0.78
CA CYS A 83 -6.37 8.98 0.28
C CYS A 83 -5.18 8.08 0.70
N MET A 84 -4.25 7.78 -0.21
CA MET A 84 -3.02 7.06 0.12
C MET A 84 -2.15 7.85 1.12
N MET A 85 -1.97 9.15 0.90
CA MET A 85 -1.16 10.04 1.74
C MET A 85 -1.90 10.49 3.00
N ALA A 86 -3.11 11.02 2.86
CA ALA A 86 -3.85 11.59 3.98
C ALA A 86 -4.35 10.54 4.98
N LEU A 87 -4.60 9.31 4.54
CA LEU A 87 -5.24 8.27 5.35
C LEU A 87 -4.38 7.02 5.49
N PHE A 88 -4.01 6.37 4.39
CA PHE A 88 -3.45 5.02 4.45
C PHE A 88 -2.04 4.98 5.02
N GLY A 89 -1.11 5.78 4.50
CA GLY A 89 0.25 5.89 5.02
C GLY A 89 0.24 6.13 6.54
N PRO A 90 -0.33 7.26 7.01
CA PRO A 90 -0.50 7.58 8.43
C PRO A 90 -1.09 6.45 9.25
N ALA A 91 -2.20 5.86 8.80
CA ALA A 91 -2.89 4.80 9.52
C ALA A 91 -2.02 3.54 9.65
N VAL A 92 -1.34 3.11 8.58
CA VAL A 92 -0.45 1.94 8.62
C VAL A 92 0.73 2.20 9.55
N PHE A 93 1.36 3.37 9.47
CA PHE A 93 2.46 3.71 10.37
C PHE A 93 2.04 3.68 11.84
N VAL A 94 0.91 4.32 12.18
CA VAL A 94 0.38 4.33 13.54
C VAL A 94 -0.03 2.92 13.98
N ALA A 95 -0.58 2.10 13.09
CA ALA A 95 -0.92 0.71 13.38
C ALA A 95 0.34 -0.14 13.68
N MET A 96 1.41 0.01 12.90
CA MET A 96 2.67 -0.70 13.14
C MET A 96 3.36 -0.24 14.43
N MET A 97 3.34 1.07 14.72
CA MET A 97 3.76 1.61 16.01
C MET A 97 2.95 1.00 17.15
N SER A 98 1.62 0.91 17.00
CA SER A 98 0.72 0.39 18.04
C SER A 98 0.96 -1.09 18.29
N LEU A 99 1.21 -1.85 17.23
CA LEU A 99 1.55 -3.27 17.31
C LEU A 99 2.87 -3.51 18.06
N CYS A 100 3.89 -2.69 17.80
CA CYS A 100 5.23 -2.90 18.37
C CYS A 100 5.40 -2.31 19.78
N PHE A 101 4.77 -1.16 20.06
CA PHE A 101 4.98 -0.42 21.31
C PHE A 101 3.75 -0.41 22.23
N GLY A 102 2.58 -0.83 21.75
CA GLY A 102 1.30 -0.68 22.43
C GLY A 102 0.67 0.69 22.18
N SER A 103 -0.65 0.73 22.02
CA SER A 103 -1.42 1.96 21.73
C SER A 103 -1.21 3.06 22.77
N ASP A 104 -1.09 2.69 24.04
CA ASP A 104 -1.04 3.63 25.16
C ASP A 104 0.29 4.38 25.23
N ARG A 105 1.31 3.89 24.52
CA ARG A 105 2.64 4.51 24.48
C ARG A 105 2.82 5.49 23.32
N ILE A 106 1.82 5.62 22.44
CA ILE A 106 1.91 6.51 21.29
C ILE A 106 1.35 7.89 21.67
N PRO A 107 2.17 8.95 21.65
CA PRO A 107 1.69 10.29 21.97
C PRO A 107 0.62 10.74 20.97
N ARG A 108 -0.51 11.25 21.45
CA ARG A 108 -1.58 11.82 20.59
C ARG A 108 -1.06 12.92 19.65
N LYS A 109 -0.08 13.71 20.11
CA LYS A 109 0.59 14.74 19.30
C LYS A 109 1.31 14.15 18.08
N LEU A 110 1.91 12.96 18.22
CA LEU A 110 2.56 12.27 17.12
C LEU A 110 1.52 11.79 16.09
N VAL A 111 0.43 11.17 16.56
CA VAL A 111 -0.68 10.75 15.70
C VAL A 111 -1.23 11.94 14.92
N LEU A 112 -1.56 13.03 15.62
CA LEU A 112 -2.05 14.25 15.00
C LEU A 112 -1.04 14.80 13.98
N GLY A 113 0.24 14.89 14.35
CA GLY A 113 1.29 15.40 13.46
C GLY A 113 1.44 14.59 12.17
N ILE A 114 1.38 13.26 12.24
CA ILE A 114 1.51 12.39 11.06
C ILE A 114 0.28 12.52 10.15
N PHE A 115 -0.93 12.51 10.71
CA PHE A 115 -2.14 12.71 9.91
C PHE A 115 -2.23 14.12 9.33
N SER A 116 -1.84 15.16 10.08
CA SER A 116 -1.77 16.54 9.57
C SER A 116 -0.75 16.68 8.45
N LEU A 117 0.42 16.05 8.57
CA LEU A 117 1.41 16.02 7.50
C LEU A 117 0.89 15.30 6.26
N GLY A 118 0.32 14.10 6.40
CA GLY A 118 -0.27 13.36 5.28
C GLY A 118 -1.39 14.13 4.58
N MET A 119 -2.26 14.81 5.35
CA MET A 119 -3.32 15.68 4.81
C MET A 119 -2.74 16.84 4.01
N LEU A 120 -1.74 17.54 4.55
CA LEU A 120 -1.08 18.64 3.86
C LEU A 120 -0.40 18.17 2.56
N LEU A 121 0.37 17.08 2.63
CA LEU A 121 1.05 16.48 1.48
C LEU A 121 0.05 16.02 0.42
N GLY A 122 -1.05 15.39 0.82
CA GLY A 122 -2.13 15.00 -0.10
C GLY A 122 -2.77 16.20 -0.79
N LEU A 123 -3.08 17.28 -0.07
CA LEU A 123 -3.64 18.50 -0.68
C LEU A 123 -2.65 19.15 -1.66
N VAL A 124 -1.38 19.27 -1.27
CA VAL A 124 -0.32 19.80 -2.14
C VAL A 124 -0.15 18.91 -3.38
N PHE A 125 -0.17 17.59 -3.21
CA PHE A 125 -0.12 16.64 -4.31
C PHE A 125 -1.23 16.91 -5.33
N VAL A 126 -2.47 17.03 -4.86
CA VAL A 126 -3.64 17.27 -5.74
C VAL A 126 -3.50 18.54 -6.55
N VAL A 127 -3.10 19.63 -5.91
CA VAL A 127 -2.92 20.91 -6.60
C VAL A 127 -1.80 20.81 -7.64
N LEU A 128 -0.64 20.27 -7.27
CA LEU A 128 0.51 20.20 -8.17
C LEU A 128 0.30 19.21 -9.31
N ASN A 129 -0.34 18.07 -9.06
CA ASN A 129 -0.57 17.04 -10.07
C ASN A 129 -1.62 17.47 -11.10
N ALA A 130 -2.63 18.25 -10.72
CA ALA A 130 -3.56 18.89 -11.65
C ALA A 130 -2.85 19.83 -12.64
N HIS A 131 -1.84 20.57 -12.18
CA HIS A 131 -1.02 21.45 -13.04
C HIS A 131 0.00 20.65 -13.87
N ALA A 132 0.57 19.58 -13.32
CA ALA A 132 1.60 18.79 -13.97
C ALA A 132 1.08 17.87 -15.10
N MET A 133 -0.15 17.33 -14.96
CA MET A 133 -0.64 16.32 -15.92
C MET A 133 -0.99 16.91 -17.28
N GLY A 134 -1.56 18.12 -17.32
CA GLY A 134 -1.96 18.83 -18.54
C GLY A 134 -3.14 18.19 -19.28
N LYS A 135 -2.95 17.03 -19.91
CA LYS A 135 -3.96 16.31 -20.72
C LYS A 135 -3.82 14.79 -20.55
N ALA A 136 -4.75 14.03 -21.12
CA ALA A 136 -4.68 12.57 -21.20
C ALA A 136 -4.40 12.10 -22.63
N GLU A 137 -3.79 10.93 -22.77
CA GLU A 137 -3.51 10.27 -24.03
C GLU A 137 -4.00 8.81 -24.04
N VAL A 138 -4.16 8.24 -25.23
CA VAL A 138 -4.51 6.82 -25.37
C VAL A 138 -3.26 5.97 -25.17
N ILE A 139 -3.30 5.07 -24.18
CA ILE A 139 -2.19 4.17 -23.86
C ILE A 139 -2.30 2.80 -24.53
N PHE A 140 -3.53 2.28 -24.71
CA PHE A 140 -3.83 1.06 -25.46
C PHE A 140 -5.32 1.03 -25.81
N ARG A 141 -5.75 0.03 -26.59
CA ARG A 141 -7.16 -0.23 -26.92
C ARG A 141 -7.56 -1.65 -26.52
N ILE A 142 -8.80 -1.82 -26.06
CA ILE A 142 -9.45 -3.12 -25.85
C ILE A 142 -10.54 -3.23 -26.93
N GLY A 143 -10.23 -3.92 -28.03
CA GLY A 143 -11.07 -3.88 -29.22
C GLY A 143 -11.18 -2.46 -29.76
N SER A 144 -12.40 -1.92 -29.84
CA SER A 144 -12.66 -0.53 -30.25
C SER A 144 -12.54 0.49 -29.10
N TYR A 145 -12.46 0.04 -27.85
CA TYR A 145 -12.50 0.92 -26.68
C TYR A 145 -11.10 1.46 -26.31
N PRO A 146 -10.87 2.79 -26.32
CA PRO A 146 -9.59 3.38 -25.93
C PRO A 146 -9.43 3.49 -24.40
N ALA A 147 -8.24 3.13 -23.91
CA ALA A 147 -7.82 3.38 -22.52
C ALA A 147 -6.93 4.62 -22.46
N TYR A 148 -7.16 5.49 -21.47
CA TYR A 148 -6.52 6.79 -21.34
C TYR A 148 -5.60 6.88 -20.12
N ASP A 149 -4.50 7.63 -20.20
CA ASP A 149 -3.64 7.95 -19.05
C ASP A 149 -3.08 9.37 -19.17
N GLY A 150 -2.61 9.94 -18.07
CA GLY A 150 -2.06 11.30 -18.06
C GLY A 150 -0.73 11.44 -18.81
N LEU A 151 -0.48 12.62 -19.37
CA LEU A 151 0.72 12.94 -20.15
C LEU A 151 1.95 13.34 -19.31
N TRP A 152 2.03 12.92 -18.05
CA TRP A 152 3.04 13.39 -17.08
C TRP A 152 4.51 13.38 -17.56
N PHE A 153 4.87 12.40 -18.40
CA PHE A 153 6.28 12.16 -18.78
C PHE A 153 6.58 12.47 -20.25
N LYS A 154 5.59 12.86 -21.06
CA LYS A 154 5.80 13.11 -22.50
C LYS A 154 6.04 14.58 -22.78
N ASN A 155 7.26 14.89 -23.19
CA ASN A 155 7.72 16.25 -23.51
C ASN A 155 7.33 17.32 -22.47
N PRO A 156 7.59 17.10 -21.16
CA PRO A 156 7.33 18.14 -20.18
C PRO A 156 8.27 19.31 -20.44
N ASP A 157 7.70 20.51 -20.41
CA ASP A 157 8.47 21.75 -20.34
C ASP A 157 9.26 21.81 -19.02
N ALA A 158 10.15 22.79 -18.88
CA ALA A 158 10.98 22.92 -17.69
C ALA A 158 10.14 23.01 -16.41
N HIS A 159 8.97 23.65 -16.49
CA HIS A 159 8.03 23.77 -15.38
C HIS A 159 7.40 22.41 -15.02
N GLY A 160 6.87 21.67 -15.98
CA GLY A 160 6.31 20.33 -15.76
C GLY A 160 7.32 19.36 -15.16
N LYS A 161 8.59 19.40 -15.59
CA LYS A 161 9.66 18.60 -14.99
C LYS A 161 9.87 18.92 -13.51
N ALA A 162 9.87 20.20 -13.15
CA ALA A 162 10.02 20.64 -11.77
C ALA A 162 8.84 20.18 -10.90
N LEU A 163 7.60 20.33 -11.40
CA LEU A 163 6.40 19.85 -10.72
C LEU A 163 6.46 18.34 -10.49
N MET A 164 6.83 17.56 -11.52
CA MET A 164 6.96 16.11 -11.39
C MET A 164 8.02 15.72 -10.35
N ALA A 165 9.16 16.41 -10.29
CA ALA A 165 10.17 16.16 -9.27
C ALA A 165 9.62 16.41 -7.85
N ILE A 166 8.86 17.49 -7.65
CA ILE A 166 8.21 17.79 -6.36
C ILE A 166 7.20 16.69 -6.01
N LEU A 167 6.39 16.23 -6.97
CA LEU A 167 5.44 15.13 -6.75
C LEU A 167 6.14 13.83 -6.34
N PHE A 168 7.33 13.53 -6.89
CA PHE A 168 8.13 12.39 -6.44
C PHE A 168 8.66 12.58 -5.02
N VAL A 169 9.12 13.79 -4.66
CA VAL A 169 9.56 14.08 -3.29
C VAL A 169 8.41 13.94 -2.30
N ILE A 170 7.21 14.42 -2.64
CA ILE A 170 6.01 14.25 -1.81
C ILE A 170 5.74 12.77 -1.58
N ARG A 171 5.71 11.96 -2.65
CA ARG A 171 5.54 10.49 -2.55
C ARG A 171 6.63 9.80 -1.75
N LEU A 172 7.86 10.29 -1.86
CA LEU A 172 9.01 9.77 -1.13
C LEU A 172 8.85 9.99 0.38
N ILE A 173 8.29 11.13 0.79
CA ILE A 173 7.96 11.39 2.19
C ILE A 173 6.79 10.50 2.62
N ASP A 174 5.70 10.53 1.86
CA ASP A 174 4.46 9.79 2.15
C ASP A 174 3.79 9.36 0.83
N PRO A 175 3.49 8.06 0.61
CA PRO A 175 3.57 6.96 1.57
C PRO A 175 4.92 6.28 1.73
N VAL A 176 5.89 6.49 0.83
CA VAL A 176 7.08 5.61 0.75
C VAL A 176 7.91 5.65 2.03
N GLY A 177 8.38 6.82 2.44
CA GLY A 177 9.24 6.99 3.61
C GLY A 177 8.54 6.55 4.89
N LEU A 178 7.28 6.92 5.05
CA LEU A 178 6.48 6.54 6.20
C LEU A 178 6.30 5.02 6.31
N LEU A 179 5.95 4.33 5.22
CA LEU A 179 5.81 2.87 5.20
C LEU A 179 7.17 2.17 5.39
N MET A 180 8.25 2.68 4.82
CA MET A 180 9.60 2.15 5.06
C MET A 180 9.98 2.25 6.55
N LEU A 181 9.70 3.39 7.20
CA LEU A 181 9.93 3.55 8.63
C LEU A 181 9.09 2.57 9.45
N ALA A 182 7.82 2.36 9.08
CA ALA A 182 6.97 1.35 9.70
C ALA A 182 7.58 -0.06 9.58
N GLY A 183 8.08 -0.41 8.38
CA GLY A 183 8.79 -1.67 8.13
C GLY A 183 10.03 -1.84 9.02
N VAL A 184 10.83 -0.80 9.19
CA VAL A 184 12.02 -0.78 10.08
C VAL A 184 11.63 -1.00 11.54
N ILE A 185 10.56 -0.33 12.00
CA ILE A 185 10.06 -0.48 13.37
C ILE A 185 9.67 -1.94 13.64
N VAL A 186 8.87 -2.54 12.75
CA VAL A 186 8.44 -3.94 12.87
C VAL A 186 9.64 -4.89 12.82
N PHE A 187 10.58 -4.68 11.90
CA PHE A 187 11.82 -5.47 11.81
C PHE A 187 12.62 -5.43 13.10
N ARG A 188 12.85 -4.21 13.63
CA ARG A 188 13.60 -4.02 14.87
C ARG A 188 12.90 -4.69 16.04
N HIS A 189 11.56 -4.60 16.10
CA HIS A 189 10.77 -5.25 17.13
C HIS A 189 10.84 -6.79 17.02
N ALA A 190 10.81 -7.35 15.81
CA ALA A 190 11.00 -8.78 15.57
C ALA A 190 12.37 -9.27 16.08
N ARG A 191 13.43 -8.51 15.79
CA ARG A 191 14.80 -8.85 16.18
C ARG A 191 15.02 -8.80 17.70
N HIS A 192 14.41 -7.83 18.37
CA HIS A 192 14.54 -7.62 19.82
C HIS A 192 13.29 -8.07 20.58
N TYR A 193 12.59 -9.07 20.06
CA TYR A 193 11.36 -9.54 20.69
C TYR A 193 11.64 -10.07 22.10
N PRO A 194 10.95 -9.59 23.16
CA PRO A 194 11.30 -9.90 24.54
C PRO A 194 11.28 -11.41 24.84
N ALA A 195 12.30 -11.92 25.53
CA ALA A 195 12.41 -13.33 25.88
C ALA A 195 11.19 -13.85 26.66
N ALA A 196 10.68 -13.05 27.59
CA ALA A 196 9.47 -13.36 28.37
C ALA A 196 8.20 -13.46 27.51
N LYS A 197 8.11 -12.71 26.40
CA LYS A 197 6.99 -12.85 25.46
C LYS A 197 7.21 -14.06 24.53
N ARG A 198 8.46 -14.36 24.20
CA ARG A 198 8.83 -15.47 23.31
C ARG A 198 8.53 -16.84 23.92
N SER A 199 8.56 -16.98 25.25
CA SER A 199 8.15 -18.22 25.93
C SER A 199 6.64 -18.52 25.78
N VAL A 200 5.82 -17.48 25.56
CA VAL A 200 4.37 -17.61 25.36
C VAL A 200 4.00 -17.63 23.87
N TYR A 201 4.68 -16.78 23.07
CA TYR A 201 4.40 -16.49 21.68
C TYR A 201 5.65 -16.70 20.81
N ASP A 202 6.12 -17.93 20.75
CA ASP A 202 7.41 -18.29 20.16
C ASP A 202 7.50 -18.09 18.64
N ASN A 203 6.36 -18.08 17.95
CA ASN A 203 6.28 -17.86 16.51
C ASN A 203 6.10 -16.38 16.13
N MET A 204 5.78 -15.51 17.10
CA MET A 204 5.54 -14.09 16.86
C MET A 204 6.70 -13.35 16.16
N PRO A 205 7.98 -13.59 16.50
CA PRO A 205 9.10 -12.98 15.76
C PRO A 205 9.07 -13.32 14.27
N LYS A 206 8.73 -14.57 13.90
CA LYS A 206 8.64 -15.01 12.50
C LYS A 206 7.49 -14.29 11.79
N LYS A 207 6.33 -14.14 12.45
CA LYS A 207 5.21 -13.34 11.93
C LYS A 207 5.62 -11.89 11.68
N LEU A 208 6.33 -11.28 12.63
CA LEU A 208 6.80 -9.91 12.50
C LEU A 208 7.85 -9.74 11.39
N TYR A 209 8.73 -10.72 11.16
CA TYR A 209 9.63 -10.67 9.99
C TYR A 209 8.87 -10.73 8.66
N LEU A 210 7.85 -11.59 8.55
CA LEU A 210 7.01 -11.67 7.35
C LEU A 210 6.20 -10.38 7.15
N LEU A 211 5.59 -9.85 8.21
CA LEU A 211 4.88 -8.57 8.20
C LEU A 211 5.83 -7.42 7.80
N SER A 212 7.03 -7.36 8.37
CA SER A 212 8.03 -6.34 8.00
C SER A 212 8.40 -6.44 6.51
N ALA A 213 8.64 -7.65 6.01
CA ALA A 213 8.91 -7.87 4.59
C ALA A 213 7.72 -7.45 3.71
N ALA A 214 6.48 -7.73 4.14
CA ALA A 214 5.27 -7.28 3.46
C ALA A 214 5.17 -5.75 3.42
N VAL A 215 5.41 -5.08 4.55
CA VAL A 215 5.41 -3.61 4.66
C VAL A 215 6.52 -2.98 3.82
N PHE A 216 7.67 -3.63 3.62
CA PHE A 216 8.72 -3.14 2.73
C PHE A 216 8.42 -3.36 1.24
N ALA A 217 7.77 -4.47 0.88
CA ALA A 217 7.62 -4.87 -0.52
C ALA A 217 6.95 -3.80 -1.38
N PHE A 218 5.88 -3.17 -0.88
CA PHE A 218 5.18 -2.11 -1.59
C PHE A 218 5.99 -0.79 -1.72
N PRO A 219 6.43 -0.11 -0.65
CA PRO A 219 7.17 1.14 -0.77
C PRO A 219 8.52 0.99 -1.49
N VAL A 220 9.22 -0.14 -1.35
CA VAL A 220 10.44 -0.42 -2.12
C VAL A 220 10.13 -0.51 -3.62
N SER A 221 9.03 -1.18 -3.99
CA SER A 221 8.63 -1.24 -5.40
C SER A 221 8.24 0.12 -5.97
N MET A 222 7.58 0.99 -5.19
CA MET A 222 7.31 2.38 -5.58
C MET A 222 8.59 3.19 -5.74
N LEU A 223 9.56 3.01 -4.83
CA LEU A 223 10.87 3.68 -4.93
C LEU A 223 11.60 3.26 -6.21
N ILE A 224 11.61 1.96 -6.53
CA ILE A 224 12.19 1.45 -7.78
C ILE A 224 11.51 2.09 -8.99
N THR A 225 10.18 2.14 -9.03
CA THR A 225 9.45 2.83 -10.11
C THR A 225 9.83 4.31 -10.22
N GLY A 226 9.97 5.00 -9.09
CA GLY A 226 10.41 6.40 -9.06
C GLY A 226 11.82 6.58 -9.63
N VAL A 227 12.78 5.74 -9.23
CA VAL A 227 14.15 5.76 -9.77
C VAL A 227 14.15 5.51 -11.29
N LEU A 228 13.38 4.54 -11.77
CA LEU A 228 13.29 4.23 -13.19
C LEU A 228 12.79 5.41 -14.02
N VAL A 229 11.90 6.24 -13.49
CA VAL A 229 11.47 7.46 -14.17
C VAL A 229 12.64 8.42 -14.38
N PHE A 230 13.48 8.65 -13.37
CA PHE A 230 14.67 9.50 -13.49
C PHE A 230 15.74 8.90 -14.43
N LEU A 231 15.76 7.57 -14.58
CA LEU A 231 16.62 6.86 -15.53
C LEU A 231 16.06 6.84 -16.96
N GLY A 232 14.94 7.52 -17.24
CA GLY A 232 14.35 7.58 -18.58
C GLY A 232 13.42 6.42 -18.93
N HIS A 233 12.99 5.64 -17.94
CA HIS A 233 12.02 4.55 -18.07
C HIS A 233 10.70 4.89 -17.35
N PRO A 234 9.88 5.82 -17.90
CA PRO A 234 8.60 6.16 -17.30
C PRO A 234 7.57 5.03 -17.42
N ASN A 235 6.43 5.19 -16.72
CA ASN A 235 5.25 4.32 -16.81
C ASN A 235 5.48 2.85 -16.40
N GLN A 236 6.47 2.57 -15.56
CA GLN A 236 6.72 1.22 -15.01
C GLN A 236 5.85 0.93 -13.78
N TRP A 237 4.56 1.31 -13.85
CA TRP A 237 3.60 1.20 -12.77
C TRP A 237 3.33 -0.25 -12.35
N TRP A 238 3.48 -1.21 -13.27
CA TRP A 238 3.33 -2.64 -13.00
C TRP A 238 4.24 -3.13 -11.87
N ILE A 239 5.42 -2.53 -11.69
CA ILE A 239 6.38 -2.91 -10.65
C ILE A 239 5.77 -2.74 -9.26
N TYR A 240 5.05 -1.65 -9.01
CA TYR A 240 4.48 -1.44 -7.69
C TYR A 240 3.23 -2.29 -7.43
N TYR A 241 2.47 -2.66 -8.47
CA TYR A 241 1.39 -3.65 -8.33
C TYR A 241 1.95 -5.05 -8.05
N LEU A 242 3.09 -5.41 -8.63
CA LEU A 242 3.79 -6.64 -8.31
C LEU A 242 4.32 -6.61 -6.86
N GLY A 243 4.87 -5.48 -6.42
CA GLY A 243 5.26 -5.27 -5.02
C GLY A 243 4.08 -5.38 -4.06
N ALA A 244 2.91 -4.86 -4.42
CA ALA A 244 1.67 -5.02 -3.66
C ALA A 244 1.22 -6.49 -3.58
N LEU A 245 1.27 -7.23 -4.68
CA LEU A 245 0.97 -8.68 -4.68
C LEU A 245 1.92 -9.46 -3.77
N LEU A 246 3.22 -9.19 -3.87
CA LEU A 246 4.22 -9.79 -2.99
C LEU A 246 3.92 -9.45 -1.52
N ALA A 247 3.58 -8.19 -1.21
CA ALA A 247 3.15 -7.79 0.12
C ALA A 247 1.93 -8.60 0.58
N GLY A 248 0.92 -8.76 -0.27
CA GLY A 248 -0.26 -9.57 0.03
C GLY A 248 0.07 -11.03 0.35
N PHE A 249 0.96 -11.67 -0.40
CA PHE A 249 1.37 -13.06 -0.13
C PHE A 249 2.19 -13.18 1.16
N LEU A 250 3.11 -12.25 1.42
CA LEU A 250 3.88 -12.23 2.66
C LEU A 250 2.99 -12.00 3.88
N GLU A 251 1.99 -11.12 3.75
CA GLU A 251 1.02 -10.85 4.79
C GLU A 251 0.10 -12.05 5.03
N ALA A 252 -0.37 -12.72 3.98
CA ALA A 252 -1.13 -13.95 4.09
C ALA A 252 -0.32 -15.05 4.82
N ALA A 253 0.96 -15.20 4.48
CA ALA A 253 1.86 -16.13 5.15
C ALA A 253 2.05 -15.76 6.63
N SER A 254 2.21 -14.46 6.93
CA SER A 254 2.28 -13.95 8.30
C SER A 254 1.01 -14.28 9.09
N LEU A 255 -0.16 -13.95 8.55
CA LEU A 255 -1.45 -14.16 9.20
C LEU A 255 -1.78 -15.65 9.39
N ARG A 256 -1.37 -16.52 8.46
CA ARG A 256 -1.62 -17.97 8.58
C ARG A 256 -0.91 -18.59 9.78
N LEU A 257 0.30 -18.14 10.09
CA LEU A 257 1.07 -18.65 11.22
C LEU A 257 0.31 -18.49 12.54
N SER A 258 0.26 -19.57 13.34
CA SER A 258 -0.17 -19.50 14.73
C SER A 258 0.81 -18.64 15.54
N VAL A 259 0.36 -18.08 16.66
CA VAL A 259 1.22 -17.24 17.52
C VAL A 259 2.16 -18.10 18.37
N LYS A 260 1.77 -19.36 18.61
CA LYS A 260 2.56 -20.40 19.28
C LYS A 260 2.71 -21.62 18.36
N LYS A 261 3.91 -22.22 18.27
CA LYS A 261 4.21 -23.33 17.35
C LYS A 261 3.38 -24.59 17.63
N ASP A 262 3.15 -24.93 18.89
CA ASP A 262 2.52 -26.20 19.29
C ASP A 262 0.99 -26.13 19.43
N VAL A 263 0.33 -25.16 18.78
CA VAL A 263 -1.13 -25.18 18.70
C VAL A 263 -1.52 -26.11 17.55
N GLN A 264 -1.47 -27.42 17.82
CA GLN A 264 -2.31 -28.35 17.06
C GLN A 264 -3.76 -27.95 17.39
N VAL A 265 -4.41 -27.27 16.44
CA VAL A 265 -5.86 -27.24 16.42
C VAL A 265 -6.25 -28.70 16.26
N SER A 266 -6.77 -29.31 17.32
CA SER A 266 -7.41 -30.62 17.22
C SER A 266 -8.61 -30.44 16.30
N GLU A 267 -8.40 -30.69 15.00
CA GLU A 267 -9.51 -31.07 14.13
C GLU A 267 -10.14 -32.32 14.77
N HIS A 268 -11.47 -32.33 14.89
CA HIS A 268 -12.37 -33.34 15.49
C HIS A 268 -12.94 -33.01 16.88
N PRO A 269 -14.21 -32.60 16.95
CA PRO A 269 -15.19 -33.21 17.82
C PRO A 269 -15.77 -34.46 17.13
N LEU A 270 -15.75 -35.59 17.86
CA LEU A 270 -16.58 -36.77 17.62
C LEU A 270 -18.07 -36.41 17.66
#